data_AF-A0AAV4VCS3-F1
#
_entry.id   AF-A0AAV4VCS3-F1
#
_cell.length_a   1.000
_cell.length_b   1.000
_cell.length_c   1.000
_cell.angle_alpha   90.00
_cell.angle_beta   90.00
_cell.angle_gamma   90.00
#
_symmetry.space_group_name_H-M   'P 1'
#
loop_
_entity.id
_entity.type
_entity.pdbx_description
1 polymer ?
#
loop_
_entity_poly.entity_id
_entity_poly.type
_entity_poly.pdbx_seq_one_letter_code
_entity_poly.pdbx_strand_id
1 'polypeptide(L)'
;MGKLRKRIEAEDVVINIGKEDKVPPPPFGHMWKEVRHDNTVSWLAKWTENIFSSTKYMELSLSYKIKKDCQIFETARELKAHIDSIRAEYTRDFKSDDMQVRQRAVALYFIDKLALRAGNEKMKTLLIPWVAAP
;
A
#
# COMPACT_ATOMS: atom_id res chain seq x y z
N MET A 1 -13.88 -3.90 -16.59
CA MET A 1 -14.62 -2.80 -15.91
C MET A 1 -16.11 -3.11 -15.98
N GLY A 2 -16.96 -2.42 -15.19
CA GLY A 2 -18.42 -2.62 -15.21
C GLY A 2 -18.99 -3.60 -14.18
N LYS A 3 -18.16 -4.17 -13.29
CA LYS A 3 -18.64 -4.97 -12.16
C LYS A 3 -19.32 -4.06 -11.12
N LEU A 4 -20.47 -4.51 -10.60
CA LEU A 4 -21.20 -3.80 -9.54
C LEU A 4 -20.43 -3.87 -8.21
N ARG A 5 -20.21 -2.71 -7.59
CA ARG A 5 -19.75 -2.62 -6.20
C ARG A 5 -20.94 -2.88 -5.29
N LYS A 6 -20.85 -3.92 -4.45
CA LYS A 6 -21.91 -4.22 -3.49
C LYS A 6 -21.93 -3.18 -2.37
N ARG A 7 -23.12 -2.95 -1.80
CA ARG A 7 -23.27 -2.20 -0.56
C ARG A 7 -22.53 -2.95 0.56
N ILE A 8 -21.84 -2.19 1.40
CA ILE A 8 -21.14 -2.72 2.58
C ILE A 8 -22.11 -2.62 3.74
N GLU A 9 -22.38 -3.75 4.39
CA GLU A 9 -23.23 -3.83 5.58
C GLU A 9 -22.38 -3.89 6.86
N ALA A 10 -23.00 -3.80 8.03
CA ALA A 10 -22.28 -3.84 9.30
C ALA A 10 -21.51 -5.17 9.49
N GLU A 11 -22.08 -6.26 8.98
CA GLU A 11 -21.53 -7.61 9.04
C GLU A 11 -20.28 -7.80 8.16
N ASP A 12 -19.96 -6.82 7.30
CA ASP A 12 -18.73 -6.80 6.50
C ASP A 12 -17.60 -6.00 7.16
N VAL A 13 -17.93 -5.20 8.18
CA VAL A 13 -17.03 -4.21 8.78
C VAL A 13 -16.39 -4.75 10.06
N VAL A 14 -15.06 -4.70 10.11
CA VAL A 14 -14.26 -4.96 11.31
C VAL A 14 -13.91 -3.63 11.96
N ILE A 15 -14.27 -3.46 13.23
CA ILE A 15 -13.94 -2.28 14.05
C ILE A 15 -12.63 -2.55 14.80
N ASN A 16 -11.76 -1.55 14.88
CA ASN A 16 -10.58 -1.56 15.73
C ASN A 16 -10.64 -0.39 16.71
N ILE A 17 -10.58 -0.70 17.99
CA ILE A 17 -10.77 0.27 19.07
C ILE A 17 -9.91 -0.09 20.29
N GLY A 18 -9.66 0.83 21.22
CA GLY A 18 -8.95 0.51 22.47
C GLY A 18 -9.70 -0.53 23.31
N LYS A 19 -8.97 -1.31 24.11
CA LYS A 19 -9.55 -2.40 24.94
C LYS A 19 -10.55 -1.89 25.98
N GLU A 20 -10.28 -0.70 26.53
CA GLU A 20 -11.10 -0.09 27.58
C GLU A 20 -12.14 0.90 27.03
N ASP A 21 -12.14 1.12 25.71
CA ASP A 21 -13.00 2.11 25.07
C ASP A 21 -14.37 1.51 24.74
N LYS A 22 -15.39 2.36 24.74
CA LYS A 22 -16.75 1.95 24.39
C LYS A 22 -16.86 1.65 22.89
N VAL A 23 -17.15 0.39 22.55
CA VAL A 23 -17.42 -0.06 21.17
C VAL A 23 -18.62 0.70 20.60
N PRO A 24 -18.53 1.24 19.37
CA PRO A 24 -19.65 1.92 18.72
C PRO A 24 -20.78 0.93 18.42
N PRO A 25 -22.06 1.29 18.67
CA PRO A 25 -23.17 0.40 18.38
C PRO A 25 -23.34 0.24 16.86
N PRO A 26 -23.62 -0.98 16.37
CA PRO A 26 -24.03 -1.19 14.98
C PRO A 26 -25.44 -0.60 14.73
N PRO A 27 -25.84 -0.44 13.45
CA PRO A 27 -27.22 -0.11 13.08
C PRO A 27 -28.24 -1.08 13.72
N PHE A 28 -29.48 -0.61 13.89
CA PHE A 28 -30.53 -1.42 14.53
C PHE A 28 -30.74 -2.75 13.78
N GLY A 29 -30.68 -3.86 14.51
CA GLY A 29 -30.86 -5.21 13.96
C GLY A 29 -29.59 -5.82 13.34
N HIS A 30 -28.45 -5.13 13.40
CA HIS A 30 -27.19 -5.56 12.79
C HIS A 30 -26.09 -5.83 13.83
N MET A 31 -25.03 -6.50 13.39
CA MET A 31 -23.81 -6.72 14.19
C MET A 31 -22.56 -6.42 13.37
N TRP A 32 -21.51 -5.93 14.03
CA TRP A 32 -20.20 -5.82 13.40
C TRP A 32 -19.63 -7.20 13.08
N LYS A 33 -18.87 -7.29 12.00
CA LYS A 33 -18.16 -8.53 11.62
C LYS A 33 -17.26 -9.02 12.74
N GLU A 34 -16.49 -8.10 13.30
CA GLU A 34 -15.49 -8.36 14.33
C GLU A 34 -15.12 -7.03 15.02
N VAL A 35 -14.81 -7.10 16.32
CA VAL A 35 -14.20 -5.99 17.07
C VAL A 35 -12.81 -6.44 17.50
N ARG A 36 -11.80 -5.67 17.11
CA ARG A 36 -10.38 -5.89 17.43
C ARG A 36 -9.82 -4.76 18.29
N HIS A 37 -8.72 -5.07 18.96
CA HIS A 37 -7.95 -4.13 19.77
C HIS A 37 -6.46 -4.24 19.44
N ASP A 38 -6.10 -3.79 18.24
CA ASP A 38 -4.74 -3.82 17.71
C ASP A 38 -4.16 -2.39 17.70
N ASN A 39 -3.12 -2.17 18.50
CA ASN A 39 -2.43 -0.89 18.64
C ASN A 39 -1.25 -0.73 17.68
N THR A 40 -0.97 -1.72 16.83
CA THR A 40 0.09 -1.66 15.82
C THR A 40 -0.37 -1.04 14.50
N VAL A 41 -1.69 -0.93 14.32
CA VAL A 41 -2.32 -0.41 13.10
C VAL A 41 -2.95 0.96 13.32
N SER A 42 -3.12 1.72 12.25
CA SER A 42 -3.70 3.08 12.29
C SER A 42 -5.16 3.19 11.84
N TRP A 43 -5.77 2.09 11.39
CA TRP A 43 -7.16 2.09 10.92
C TRP A 43 -8.13 1.85 12.08
N LEU A 44 -9.28 2.51 12.00
CA LEU A 44 -10.38 2.42 12.97
C LEU A 44 -11.45 1.40 12.52
N ALA A 45 -11.64 1.27 11.21
CA ALA A 45 -12.52 0.26 10.64
C ALA A 45 -11.93 -0.25 9.32
N LYS A 46 -12.22 -1.50 8.97
CA LYS A 46 -11.84 -2.07 7.67
C LYS A 46 -12.93 -2.99 7.14
N TRP A 47 -12.99 -3.12 5.82
CA TRP A 47 -13.89 -4.06 5.15
C TRP A 47 -13.27 -4.54 3.84
N THR A 48 -13.75 -5.66 3.32
CA THR A 48 -13.27 -6.22 2.04
C THR A 48 -14.24 -5.87 0.92
N GLU A 49 -13.73 -5.26 -0.16
CA GLU A 49 -14.53 -4.94 -1.34
C GLU A 49 -14.62 -6.12 -2.31
N ASN A 50 -15.78 -6.33 -2.93
CA ASN A 50 -16.07 -7.49 -3.78
C ASN A 50 -15.39 -7.48 -5.16
N ILE A 51 -14.97 -6.34 -5.69
CA ILE A 51 -14.50 -6.25 -7.09
C ILE A 51 -13.10 -6.85 -7.24
N PHE A 52 -12.20 -6.49 -6.33
CA PHE A 52 -10.79 -6.91 -6.34
C PHE A 52 -10.39 -7.68 -5.08
N SER A 53 -11.37 -8.03 -4.22
CA SER A 53 -11.12 -8.60 -2.90
C SER A 53 -10.12 -7.77 -2.07
N SER A 54 -10.05 -6.47 -2.35
CA SER A 54 -9.12 -5.56 -1.69
C SER A 54 -9.70 -5.06 -0.38
N THR A 55 -8.90 -5.05 0.68
CA THR A 55 -9.29 -4.46 1.96
C THR A 55 -9.23 -2.94 1.89
N LYS A 56 -10.31 -2.28 2.31
CA LYS A 56 -10.39 -0.83 2.51
C LYS A 56 -10.32 -0.51 3.99
N TYR A 57 -9.83 0.69 4.30
CA TYR A 57 -9.60 1.15 5.66
C TYR A 57 -10.22 2.53 5.86
N MET A 58 -10.78 2.74 7.04
CA MET A 58 -11.12 4.05 7.59
C MET A 58 -10.02 4.45 8.56
N GLU A 59 -9.36 5.57 8.30
CA GLU A 59 -8.26 6.07 9.11
C GLU A 59 -8.55 7.50 9.60
N LEU A 60 -7.79 7.92 10.61
CA LEU A 60 -7.82 9.30 11.10
C LEU A 60 -7.40 10.30 10.02
N SER A 61 -7.92 11.53 10.17
CA SER A 61 -7.62 12.65 9.27
C SER A 61 -6.13 13.01 9.23
N LEU A 62 -5.74 13.72 8.19
CA LEU A 62 -4.37 14.13 7.86
C LEU A 62 -3.66 14.86 9.02
N SER A 63 -4.40 15.59 9.86
CA SER A 63 -3.84 16.32 11.01
C SER A 63 -3.05 15.40 11.96
N TYR A 64 -3.47 14.14 12.10
CA TYR A 64 -2.78 13.14 12.91
C TYR A 64 -1.57 12.51 12.17
N LYS A 65 -1.59 12.53 10.84
CA LYS A 65 -0.55 11.93 9.98
C LYS A 65 0.69 12.81 9.81
N ILE A 66 0.64 14.07 10.22
CA ILE A 66 1.75 15.05 10.10
C ILE A 66 3.07 14.47 10.62
N LYS A 67 3.08 13.74 11.75
CA LYS A 67 4.31 13.14 12.28
C LYS A 67 4.93 12.11 11.33
N LYS A 68 4.11 11.26 10.70
CA LYS A 68 4.58 10.28 9.71
C LYS A 68 5.08 10.98 8.45
N ASP A 69 4.37 12.02 8.00
CA ASP A 69 4.78 12.79 6.83
C ASP A 69 6.11 13.51 7.07
N CYS A 70 6.31 14.10 8.26
CA CYS A 70 7.60 14.67 8.64
C CYS A 70 8.73 13.64 8.56
N GLN A 71 8.53 12.41 9.04
CA GLN A 71 9.53 11.35 8.97
C GLN A 71 9.90 11.01 7.51
N ILE A 72 8.92 10.95 6.60
CA ILE A 72 9.17 10.73 5.17
C ILE A 72 10.08 11.83 4.60
N PHE A 73 9.82 13.09 4.95
CA PHE A 73 10.67 14.20 4.51
C PHE A 73 12.07 14.18 5.13
N GLU A 74 12.21 13.79 6.40
CA GLU A 74 13.55 13.63 7.00
C GLU A 74 14.34 12.50 6.32
N THR A 75 13.72 11.35 6.05
CA THR A 75 14.38 10.27 5.28
C THR A 75 14.81 10.75 3.88
N ALA A 76 13.99 11.57 3.22
CA ALA A 76 14.38 12.16 1.93
C ALA A 76 15.56 13.15 2.05
N ARG A 77 15.65 13.90 3.16
CA ARG A 77 16.79 14.79 3.44
C ARG A 77 18.05 14.01 3.77
N GLU A 78 17.93 12.91 4.51
CA GLU A 78 19.05 12.01 4.78
C GLU A 78 19.57 11.39 3.47
N LEU A 79 18.67 10.94 2.58
CA LEU A 79 19.05 10.45 1.26
C LEU A 79 19.83 11.50 0.46
N LYS A 80 19.46 12.79 0.56
CA LYS A 80 20.20 13.88 -0.10
C LYS A 80 21.66 13.95 0.33
N ALA A 81 21.99 13.62 1.58
CA ALA A 81 23.38 13.62 2.06
C ALA A 81 24.21 12.46 1.49
N HIS A 82 23.57 11.37 1.08
CA HIS A 82 24.24 10.15 0.60
C HIS A 82 24.11 9.90 -0.91
N ILE A 83 23.31 10.71 -1.61
CA ILE A 83 22.92 10.44 -3.00
C ILE A 83 24.11 10.35 -3.96
N ASP A 84 25.14 11.16 -3.78
CA ASP A 84 26.28 11.17 -4.70
C ASP A 84 27.13 9.90 -4.57
N SER A 85 27.26 9.35 -3.35
CA SER A 85 27.90 8.05 -3.12
C SER A 85 27.13 6.92 -3.80
N ILE A 86 25.80 6.90 -3.64
CA ILE A 86 24.91 5.92 -4.28
C ILE A 86 25.02 6.00 -5.81
N ARG A 87 25.12 7.20 -6.37
CA ARG A 87 25.28 7.43 -7.81
C ARG A 87 26.62 6.92 -8.33
N ALA A 88 27.70 7.13 -7.60
CA ALA A 88 29.00 6.57 -7.94
C ALA A 88 28.96 5.03 -7.90
N GLU A 89 28.29 4.45 -6.90
CA GLU A 89 28.16 3.01 -6.73
C GLU A 89 27.39 2.35 -7.89
N TYR A 90 26.16 2.78 -8.18
CA TYR A 90 25.39 2.15 -9.26
C TYR A 90 26.05 2.37 -10.64
N THR A 91 26.80 3.46 -10.83
CA THR A 91 27.50 3.73 -12.10
C THR A 91 28.66 2.78 -12.30
N ARG A 92 29.37 2.42 -11.23
CA ARG A 92 30.40 1.37 -11.25
C ARG A 92 29.77 -0.01 -11.53
N ASP A 93 28.62 -0.29 -10.91
CA ASP A 93 27.90 -1.55 -11.06
C ASP A 93 27.37 -1.80 -12.48
N PHE A 94 27.28 -0.78 -13.35
CA PHE A 94 26.95 -0.96 -14.77
C PHE A 94 27.91 -1.90 -15.51
N LYS A 95 29.15 -2.01 -15.05
CA LYS A 95 30.20 -2.86 -15.63
C LYS A 95 30.45 -4.13 -14.82
N SER A 96 29.61 -4.45 -13.83
CA SER A 96 29.73 -5.68 -13.06
C SER A 96 29.57 -6.91 -13.96
N ASP A 97 30.32 -7.97 -13.69
CA ASP A 97 30.16 -9.25 -14.40
C ASP A 97 28.81 -9.92 -14.05
N ASP A 98 28.31 -9.68 -12.84
CA ASP A 98 27.02 -10.18 -12.38
C ASP A 98 25.85 -9.45 -13.05
N MET A 99 25.00 -10.21 -13.75
CA MET A 99 23.80 -9.72 -14.42
C MET A 99 22.80 -9.10 -13.44
N GLN A 100 22.61 -9.68 -12.26
CA GLN A 100 21.63 -9.18 -11.28
C GLN A 100 22.06 -7.80 -10.76
N VAL A 101 23.35 -7.63 -10.52
CA VAL A 101 23.94 -6.34 -10.09
C VAL A 101 23.74 -5.28 -11.18
N ARG A 102 24.01 -5.61 -12.45
CA ARG A 102 23.78 -4.69 -13.57
C ARG A 102 22.31 -4.29 -13.71
N GLN A 103 21.38 -5.25 -13.65
CA GLN A 103 19.95 -4.98 -13.75
C GLN A 103 19.47 -4.06 -12.62
N ARG A 104 19.90 -4.35 -11.38
CA ARG A 104 19.60 -3.50 -10.21
C ARG A 104 20.13 -2.08 -10.40
N ALA A 105 21.37 -1.93 -10.86
CA ALA A 105 21.98 -0.63 -11.08
C ALA A 105 21.25 0.20 -12.14
N VAL A 106 20.90 -0.41 -13.28
CA VAL A 106 20.13 0.26 -14.34
C VAL A 106 18.72 0.64 -13.87
N ALA A 107 18.04 -0.24 -13.12
CA ALA A 107 16.74 0.08 -12.54
C ALA A 107 16.84 1.27 -11.57
N LEU A 108 17.87 1.30 -10.71
CA LEU A 108 18.09 2.40 -9.77
C LEU A 108 18.40 3.72 -10.50
N TYR A 109 19.17 3.67 -11.59
CA TYR A 109 19.43 4.83 -12.45
C TYR A 109 18.14 5.42 -13.04
N PHE A 110 17.24 4.59 -13.55
CA PHE A 110 15.95 5.08 -14.07
C PHE A 110 15.06 5.65 -12.96
N ILE A 111 15.08 5.08 -11.76
CA ILE A 111 14.36 5.66 -10.61
C ILE A 111 14.95 7.03 -10.25
N ASP A 112 16.27 7.18 -10.14
CA ASP A 112 16.93 8.46 -9.81
C ASP A 112 16.71 9.54 -10.88
N LYS A 113 16.91 9.21 -12.16
CA LYS A 113 16.91 10.21 -13.25
C LYS A 113 15.55 10.50 -13.84
N LEU A 114 14.67 9.51 -13.89
CA LEU A 114 13.35 9.63 -14.54
C LEU A 114 12.20 9.60 -13.54
N ALA A 115 12.48 9.48 -12.24
CA ALA A 115 11.48 9.39 -11.17
C ALA A 115 10.44 8.27 -11.40
N LEU A 116 10.88 7.14 -11.98
CA LEU A 116 10.01 5.98 -12.16
C LEU A 116 9.63 5.39 -10.79
N ARG A 117 8.38 4.92 -10.69
CA ARG A 117 7.92 4.17 -9.51
C ARG A 117 8.45 2.73 -9.56
N ALA A 118 8.67 2.15 -8.38
CA ALA A 118 8.92 0.72 -8.27
C ALA A 118 7.73 -0.08 -8.85
N GLY A 119 8.02 -0.91 -9.86
CA GLY A 119 7.03 -1.69 -10.58
C GLY A 119 6.77 -3.04 -9.93
N ASN A 120 6.00 -3.07 -8.84
CA ASN A 120 5.62 -4.34 -8.20
C ASN A 120 4.86 -5.24 -9.19
N GLU A 121 5.18 -6.53 -9.18
CA GLU A 121 4.52 -7.51 -10.04
C GLU A 121 3.02 -7.54 -9.77
N LYS A 122 2.24 -7.54 -10.85
CA LYS A 122 0.79 -7.71 -10.78
C LYS A 122 0.43 -9.09 -11.29
N MET A 123 -0.41 -9.80 -10.54
CA MET A 123 -0.98 -11.07 -10.98
C MET A 123 -1.73 -10.86 -12.30
N LYS A 124 -1.38 -11.61 -13.35
CA LYS A 124 -1.94 -11.46 -14.71
C LYS A 124 -3.37 -12.03 -14.86
N THR A 125 -3.97 -12.56 -13.80
CA THR A 125 -5.20 -13.40 -13.86
C THR A 125 -6.52 -12.63 -14.03
N LEU A 126 -6.52 -11.37 -14.48
CA LEU A 126 -7.77 -10.64 -14.77
C LEU A 126 -7.76 -9.96 -16.16
N LEU A 127 -6.95 -10.46 -17.09
CA LEU A 127 -7.23 -10.28 -18.51
C LEU A 127 -8.21 -11.37 -18.95
N ILE A 128 -9.46 -10.96 -18.95
CA ILE A 128 -10.69 -11.58 -19.46
C ILE A 128 -10.43 -12.56 -20.63
N PRO A 129 -10.88 -13.84 -20.56
CA PRO A 129 -10.73 -14.83 -21.63
C PRO A 129 -11.81 -14.65 -22.73
N TRP A 130 -11.92 -13.46 -23.32
CA TRP A 130 -12.89 -13.20 -24.40
C TRP A 130 -12.26 -13.16 -25.81
N VAL A 131 -11.00 -13.56 -25.96
CA VAL A 131 -10.33 -13.67 -27.28
C VAL A 131 -9.92 -15.12 -27.57
N ALA A 132 -10.80 -16.06 -27.24
CA ALA A 132 -10.67 -17.44 -27.69
C ALA A 132 -12.07 -18.06 -27.86
N ALA A 133 -12.74 -17.70 -28.94
CA ALA A 133 -13.69 -18.59 -29.60
C ALA A 133 -13.29 -18.65 -31.09
N PRO A 134 -13.08 -19.85 -31.66
CA PRO A 134 -12.99 -20.02 -33.11
C PRO A 134 -14.32 -19.70 -33.80
#